data_AF-A0A679I726-F1
#
_entry.id   AF-A0A679I726-F1
#
_cell.length_a   1.000
_cell.length_b   1.000
_cell.length_c   1.000
_cell.angle_alpha   90.00
_cell.angle_beta   90.00
_cell.angle_gamma   90.00
#
_symmetry.space_group_name_H-M   'P 1'
#
loop_
_entity.id
_entity.type
_entity.pdbx_description
1 polymer ?
#
loop_
_entity_poly.entity_id
_entity_poly.type
_entity_poly.pdbx_seq_one_letter_code
_entity_poly.pdbx_strand_id
1 'polypeptide(L)'
;MLAVNDFIGCSNLYECEVEAIAVHEHVPLPLAVVIGEVLLTSPEGVCELHRMVAEDIQHAVDEGDLQSALKFAETYQFVAQKHPLPH
;
A
#
# COMPACT_ATOMS: atom_id res chain seq x y z
N MET A 1 11.40 7.17 -22.23
CA MET A 1 11.52 6.42 -20.97
C MET A 1 10.25 6.70 -20.19
N LEU A 2 9.44 5.69 -19.87
CA LEU A 2 8.16 5.86 -19.15
C LEU A 2 8.47 6.12 -17.66
N ALA A 3 7.84 7.15 -17.09
CA ALA A 3 8.01 7.53 -15.69
C ALA A 3 7.05 6.73 -14.79
N VAL A 4 7.36 6.61 -13.50
CA VAL A 4 6.46 5.97 -12.50
C VAL A 4 5.06 6.58 -12.52
N ASN A 5 4.98 7.89 -12.73
CA ASN A 5 3.74 8.63 -12.84
C ASN A 5 2.86 8.18 -14.03
N ASP A 6 3.45 7.63 -15.10
CA ASP A 6 2.72 7.08 -16.25
C ASP A 6 2.03 5.74 -15.90
N PHE A 7 2.57 4.99 -14.94
CA PHE A 7 1.98 3.74 -14.44
C PHE A 7 0.90 4.02 -13.37
N ILE A 8 1.15 4.95 -12.45
CA ILE A 8 0.17 5.32 -11.41
C ILE A 8 -1.08 5.95 -12.03
N GLY A 9 -0.93 6.79 -13.07
CA GLY A 9 -2.06 7.40 -13.77
C GLY A 9 -3.02 6.42 -14.46
N CYS A 10 -2.60 5.15 -14.63
CA CYS A 10 -3.41 4.07 -15.19
C CYS A 10 -3.75 2.97 -14.18
N SER A 11 -3.24 3.07 -12.94
CA SER A 11 -3.52 2.11 -11.86
C SER A 11 -4.73 2.56 -11.04
N ASN A 12 -5.42 1.61 -10.43
CA ASN A 12 -6.45 1.88 -9.42
C ASN A 12 -5.84 2.25 -8.05
N LEU A 13 -4.50 2.26 -7.95
CA LEU A 13 -3.74 2.65 -6.77
C LEU A 13 -3.42 4.14 -6.75
N TYR A 14 -3.23 4.64 -5.54
CA TYR A 14 -2.75 5.99 -5.25
C TYR A 14 -1.30 5.94 -4.74
N GLU A 15 -0.60 7.07 -4.79
CA GLU A 15 0.84 7.16 -4.46
C GLU A 15 1.18 6.61 -3.07
N CYS A 16 0.38 6.92 -2.05
CA CYS A 16 0.62 6.42 -0.69
C CYS A 16 0.51 4.89 -0.57
N GLU A 17 -0.38 4.27 -1.36
CA GLU A 17 -0.57 2.82 -1.36
C GLU A 17 0.61 2.14 -2.06
N VAL A 18 1.08 2.70 -3.17
CA VAL A 18 2.26 2.23 -3.89
C VAL A 18 3.52 2.34 -3.02
N GLU A 19 3.68 3.46 -2.31
CA GLU A 19 4.78 3.63 -1.36
C GLU A 19 4.73 2.61 -0.23
N ALA A 20 3.55 2.36 0.35
CA ALA A 20 3.40 1.37 1.42
C ALA A 20 3.77 -0.04 0.93
N ILE A 21 3.26 -0.47 -0.24
CA ILE A 21 3.61 -1.77 -0.84
C ILE A 21 5.12 -1.85 -1.11
N ALA A 22 5.73 -0.79 -1.63
CA ALA A 22 7.16 -0.76 -1.92
C ALA A 22 8.01 -0.94 -0.66
N VAL A 23 7.61 -0.30 0.44
CA VAL A 23 8.29 -0.43 1.74
C VAL A 23 8.12 -1.84 2.28
N HIS A 24 6.89 -2.36 2.32
CA HIS A 24 6.56 -3.67 2.89
C HIS A 24 7.27 -4.82 2.14
N GLU A 25 7.20 -4.82 0.81
CA GLU A 25 7.77 -5.88 -0.03
C GLU A 25 9.27 -5.65 -0.33
N HIS A 26 9.83 -4.52 0.12
CA HIS A 26 11.21 -4.10 -0.18
C HIS A 26 11.52 -4.07 -1.68
N VAL A 27 10.60 -3.53 -2.47
CA VAL A 27 10.71 -3.44 -3.93
C VAL A 27 10.73 -1.99 -4.43
N PRO A 28 11.29 -1.71 -5.62
CA PRO A 28 11.16 -0.40 -6.24
C PRO A 28 9.70 -0.04 -6.57
N LEU A 29 9.37 1.27 -6.55
CA LEU A 29 8.02 1.78 -6.84
C LEU A 29 7.37 1.21 -8.12
N PRO A 30 8.05 1.08 -9.28
CA PRO A 30 7.43 0.48 -10.47
C PRO A 30 6.92 -0.95 -10.25
N LEU A 31 7.62 -1.75 -9.43
CA LEU A 31 7.21 -3.11 -9.14
C LEU A 31 6.07 -3.14 -8.12
N ALA A 32 6.07 -2.23 -7.14
CA ALA A 32 4.97 -2.07 -6.19
C ALA A 32 3.64 -1.74 -6.87
N VAL A 33 3.64 -0.93 -7.93
CA VAL A 33 2.43 -0.67 -8.75
C VAL A 33 1.89 -1.97 -9.33
N VAL A 34 2.75 -2.82 -9.90
CA VAL A 34 2.33 -4.10 -10.49
C VAL A 34 1.78 -5.05 -9.41
N ILE A 35 2.43 -5.12 -8.24
CA ILE A 35 1.96 -5.93 -7.11
C ILE A 35 0.57 -5.45 -6.67
N GLY A 36 0.40 -4.14 -6.44
CA GLY A 36 -0.87 -3.60 -6.00
C GLY A 36 -1.99 -3.81 -7.04
N GLU A 37 -1.70 -3.67 -8.34
CA GLU A 37 -2.69 -3.94 -9.39
C GLU A 37 -3.16 -5.40 -9.33
N VAL A 38 -2.25 -6.36 -9.09
CA VAL A 38 -2.61 -7.77 -8.91
C VAL A 38 -3.45 -7.96 -7.65
N LEU A 39 -3.08 -7.34 -6.52
CA LEU A 39 -3.84 -7.42 -5.27
C LEU A 39 -5.30 -6.96 -5.46
N LEU A 40 -5.52 -5.87 -6.19
CA LEU A 40 -6.85 -5.30 -6.42
C LEU A 40 -7.74 -6.17 -7.33
N THR A 41 -7.23 -7.25 -7.95
CA THR A 41 -8.05 -8.15 -8.79
C THR A 41 -8.92 -9.12 -7.99
N SER A 42 -8.73 -9.24 -6.68
CA SER A 42 -9.46 -10.22 -5.85
C SER A 42 -9.79 -9.67 -4.46
N PRO A 43 -10.90 -10.12 -3.84
CA PRO A 43 -11.21 -9.79 -2.45
C PRO A 43 -10.10 -10.18 -1.48
N GLU A 44 -9.46 -11.33 -1.70
CA GLU A 44 -8.34 -11.81 -0.89
C GLU A 44 -7.13 -10.88 -1.02
N GLY A 45 -6.82 -10.42 -2.23
CA GLY A 45 -5.73 -9.47 -2.44
C GLY A 45 -5.99 -8.10 -1.80
N VAL A 46 -7.25 -7.63 -1.75
CA VAL A 46 -7.61 -6.44 -0.96
C VAL A 46 -7.36 -6.67 0.53
N CYS A 47 -7.74 -7.84 1.07
CA CYS A 47 -7.42 -8.18 2.46
C CYS A 47 -5.89 -8.20 2.71
N GLU A 48 -5.10 -8.71 1.77
CA GLU A 48 -3.64 -8.68 1.86
C GLU A 48 -3.08 -7.26 1.86
N LEU A 49 -3.60 -6.36 1.02
CA LEU A 49 -3.20 -4.94 1.04
C LEU A 49 -3.45 -4.30 2.42
N HIS A 50 -4.60 -4.58 3.03
CA HIS A 50 -4.89 -4.14 4.39
C HIS A 50 -3.92 -4.72 5.41
N ARG A 51 -3.59 -6.01 5.29
CA ARG A 51 -2.66 -6.71 6.18
C ARG A 51 -1.26 -6.09 6.10
N MET A 52 -0.75 -5.85 4.89
CA MET A 52 0.57 -5.23 4.67
C MET A 52 0.71 -3.92 5.44
N VAL A 53 -0.24 -2.99 5.24
CA VAL A 53 -0.18 -1.67 5.91
C VAL A 53 -0.36 -1.80 7.42
N ALA A 54 -1.21 -2.72 7.90
CA ALA A 54 -1.37 -2.96 9.33
C ALA A 54 -0.11 -3.52 9.99
N GLU A 55 0.60 -4.40 9.30
CA GLU A 55 1.90 -4.94 9.74
C GLU A 55 2.97 -3.85 9.79
N ASP A 56 3.00 -2.95 8.80
CA ASP A 56 3.93 -1.82 8.79
C ASP A 56 3.68 -0.84 9.95
N ILE A 57 2.41 -0.59 10.30
CA ILE A 57 2.05 0.19 11.49
C ILE A 57 2.61 -0.50 12.74
N GLN A 58 2.35 -1.80 12.90
CA GLN A 58 2.81 -2.55 14.06
C GLN A 58 4.34 -2.55 14.16
N HIS A 59 5.02 -2.77 13.04
CA HIS A 59 6.48 -2.76 12.96
C HIS A 59 7.06 -1.39 13.37
N ALA A 60 6.52 -0.30 12.81
CA ALA A 60 6.96 1.04 13.15
C ALA A 60 6.70 1.39 14.63
N VAL A 61 5.60 0.91 15.21
CA VAL A 61 5.32 1.05 16.65
C VAL A 61 6.33 0.28 17.49
N ASP A 62 6.65 -0.97 17.11
CA ASP A 62 7.58 -1.83 17.84
C ASP A 62 9.02 -1.28 17.82
N GLU A 63 9.42 -0.62 16.73
CA GLU A 63 10.71 0.07 16.61
C GLU A 63 10.74 1.45 17.29
N GLY A 64 9.58 1.97 17.70
CA GLY A 64 9.45 3.30 18.29
C GLY A 64 9.48 4.44 17.26
N ASP A 65 9.37 4.13 15.96
CA ASP A 65 9.24 5.11 14.89
C ASP A 65 7.78 5.58 14.74
N LEU A 66 7.37 6.45 15.65
CA LEU A 66 6.01 7.00 15.68
C LEU A 66 5.69 7.86 14.45
N GLN A 67 6.69 8.39 13.74
CA GLN A 67 6.45 9.17 12.53
C GLN A 67 6.02 8.26 11.38
N SER A 68 6.75 7.16 11.16
CA SER A 68 6.38 6.16 10.17
C SER A 68 5.06 5.48 10.52
N ALA A 69 4.83 5.16 11.80
CA ALA A 69 3.57 4.59 12.26
C ALA A 69 2.36 5.50 11.94
N LEU A 70 2.49 6.81 12.12
CA LEU A 70 1.44 7.76 11.77
C LEU A 70 1.21 7.81 10.25
N LYS A 71 2.28 7.83 9.45
CA LYS A 71 2.18 7.80 7.97
C LYS A 71 1.45 6.55 7.49
N PHE A 72 1.79 5.38 8.04
CA PHE A 72 1.10 4.14 7.69
C PHE A 72 -0.35 4.13 8.18
N ALA A 73 -0.65 4.71 9.34
CA ALA A 73 -2.03 4.83 9.82
C ALA A 73 -2.90 5.71 8.92
N GLU A 74 -2.37 6.83 8.42
CA GLU A 74 -3.04 7.67 7.43
C GLU A 74 -3.26 6.92 6.11
N THR A 75 -2.26 6.16 5.68
CA THR A 75 -2.35 5.30 4.48
C THR A 75 -3.41 4.22 4.67
N TYR A 76 -3.49 3.59 5.84
CA TYR A 76 -4.49 2.58 6.16
C TYR A 76 -5.92 3.14 6.11
N GLN A 77 -6.14 4.35 6.66
CA GLN A 77 -7.44 5.02 6.56
C GLN A 77 -7.84 5.25 5.09
N PHE A 78 -6.87 5.62 4.26
CA PHE A 78 -7.09 5.83 2.84
C PHE A 78 -7.43 4.52 2.12
N VAL A 79 -6.64 3.47 2.33
CA VAL A 79 -6.89 2.12 1.81
C VAL A 79 -8.27 1.62 2.22
N ALA A 80 -8.66 1.77 3.49
CA ALA A 80 -9.98 1.34 3.96
C ALA A 80 -11.14 2.11 3.32
N GLN A 81 -10.93 3.38 2.94
CA GLN A 81 -11.93 4.17 2.24
C GLN A 81 -12.03 3.81 0.75
N LYS A 82 -10.89 3.55 0.08
CA LYS A 82 -10.82 3.31 -1.37
C LYS A 82 -11.04 1.85 -1.75
N HIS A 83 -10.57 0.94 -0.90
CA HIS A 83 -10.61 -0.51 -1.07
C HIS A 83 -11.22 -1.13 0.19
N PRO A 84 -12.55 -1.01 0.38
CA PRO A 84 -13.21 -1.56 1.56
C PRO A 84 -13.07 -3.08 1.60
N LEU A 85 -12.95 -3.63 2.81
CA LEU A 85 -12.90 -5.07 3.00
C LEU A 85 -14.20 -5.73 2.50
N PRO A 86 -14.11 -6.92 1.89
CA PRO A 86 -15.27 -7.69 1.47
C PRO A 86 -16.15 -8.09 2.69
N HIS A 87 -17.46 -8.18 2.46
CA HIS A 87 -18.46 -8.56 3.48
C HIS A 87 -18.53 -10.07 3.72
#